data_AF-A0A5S4YK87-F1
#
_entry.id   AF-A0A5S4YK87-F1
#
_cell.length_a   1.000
_cell.length_b   1.000
_cell.length_c   1.000
_cell.angle_alpha   90.00
_cell.angle_beta   90.00
_cell.angle_gamma   90.00
#
_symmetry.space_group_name_H-M   'P 1'
#
loop_
_entity.id
_entity.type
_entity.pdbx_description
1 polymer ?
#
loop_
_entity_poly.entity_id
_entity_poly.type
_entity_poly.pdbx_seq_one_letter_code
_entity_poly.pdbx_strand_id
1 'polypeptide(L)'
;MIHTKVRCREIIESDVEAIADLLTRGFVGRSRNYWIQGLRRQAFRPVPEGYPRFGYMLDNDGTPVGVLLLIYTTRMEGEKTTIQCNLSSWYVEPAYRNYAPLLTKIAQRHKEVTYLNISPAPWTWPIIETQGFRTYSRGMFFSVPALSRAPRWSKIEVISQHAKQVEGLSEAETELLTRHARYNCLTLVCRTQQGTFPFILQPVRIRRGIIAPPAMQLIYCRSAAEYATCAGRIGRLLLRLGKVAVVVAGNGPVPGVAGLYTERRGRKYFKGPHPPGLADLTDTELVLYGP
;
A
#
# COMPACT_ATOMS: atom_id res chain seq x y z
N MET A 1 19.80 -28.24 -28.53
CA MET A 1 18.83 -27.34 -27.87
C MET A 1 19.54 -26.04 -27.57
N ILE A 2 19.21 -24.96 -28.27
CA ILE A 2 19.73 -23.63 -27.94
C ILE A 2 19.05 -23.23 -26.63
N HIS A 3 19.79 -23.21 -25.53
CA HIS A 3 19.28 -22.64 -24.28
C HIS A 3 19.08 -21.14 -24.52
N THR A 4 17.85 -20.72 -24.80
CA THR A 4 17.55 -19.30 -24.77
C THR A 4 17.85 -18.78 -23.37
N LYS A 5 18.76 -17.81 -23.29
CA LYS A 5 19.16 -17.17 -22.03
C LYS A 5 18.03 -16.26 -21.56
N VAL A 6 17.31 -16.67 -20.52
CA VAL A 6 16.35 -15.82 -19.81
C VAL A 6 17.04 -14.52 -19.40
N ARG A 7 16.45 -13.38 -19.79
CA ARG A 7 16.98 -12.03 -19.52
C ARG A 7 16.16 -11.38 -18.43
N CYS A 8 16.82 -10.72 -17.49
CA CYS A 8 16.13 -9.83 -16.56
C CYS A 8 16.25 -8.40 -17.10
N ARG A 9 15.12 -7.75 -17.39
CA ARG A 9 15.08 -6.37 -17.92
C ARG A 9 13.96 -5.56 -17.30
N GLU A 10 14.04 -4.24 -17.44
CA GLU A 10 12.97 -3.34 -17.05
C GLU A 10 11.71 -3.60 -17.89
N ILE A 11 10.55 -3.45 -17.23
CA ILE A 11 9.24 -3.50 -17.87
C ILE A 11 8.97 -2.15 -18.52
N ILE A 12 8.67 -2.16 -19.81
CA ILE A 12 8.28 -0.98 -20.57
C ILE A 12 6.77 -0.98 -20.85
N GLU A 13 6.24 0.13 -21.36
CA GLU A 13 4.80 0.30 -21.56
C GLU A 13 4.19 -0.75 -22.52
N SER A 14 4.93 -1.17 -23.55
CA SER A 14 4.48 -2.21 -24.48
C SER A 14 4.35 -3.60 -23.84
N ASP A 15 4.95 -3.83 -22.66
CA ASP A 15 4.87 -5.11 -21.96
C ASP A 15 3.60 -5.23 -21.08
N VAL A 16 2.88 -4.12 -20.83
CA VAL A 16 1.81 -4.04 -19.83
C VAL A 16 0.75 -5.12 -19.99
N GLU A 17 0.32 -5.39 -21.22
CA GLU A 17 -0.70 -6.41 -21.51
C GLU A 17 -0.19 -7.81 -21.18
N ALA A 18 1.03 -8.16 -21.63
CA ALA A 18 1.63 -9.47 -21.38
C ALA A 18 1.95 -9.69 -19.88
N ILE A 19 2.35 -8.63 -19.17
CA ILE A 19 2.55 -8.67 -17.72
C ILE A 19 1.24 -8.88 -16.98
N ALA A 20 0.14 -8.23 -17.41
CA ALA A 20 -1.18 -8.47 -16.83
C ALA A 20 -1.64 -9.93 -17.02
N ASP A 21 -1.34 -10.53 -18.18
CA ASP A 21 -1.62 -11.95 -18.45
C ASP A 21 -0.81 -12.87 -17.54
N LEU A 22 0.50 -12.61 -17.39
CA LEU A 22 1.38 -13.34 -16.47
C LEU A 22 0.88 -13.27 -15.02
N LEU A 23 0.56 -12.06 -14.53
CA LEU A 23 0.05 -11.85 -13.18
C LEU A 23 -1.31 -12.50 -12.95
N THR A 24 -2.18 -12.54 -13.96
CA THR A 24 -3.48 -13.23 -13.88
C THR A 24 -3.29 -14.74 -13.67
N ARG A 25 -2.31 -15.35 -14.35
CA ARG A 25 -1.94 -16.77 -14.11
C ARG A 25 -1.34 -16.98 -12.72
N GLY A 26 -0.53 -16.03 -12.25
CA GLY A 26 0.21 -16.17 -10.99
C GLY A 26 -0.58 -15.90 -9.71
N PHE A 27 -1.61 -15.05 -9.78
CA PHE A 27 -2.39 -14.62 -8.61
C PHE A 27 -3.86 -15.02 -8.75
N VAL A 28 -4.15 -16.28 -8.42
CA VAL A 28 -5.50 -16.83 -8.42
C VAL A 28 -6.44 -15.94 -7.59
N GLY A 29 -7.55 -15.52 -8.19
CA GLY A 29 -8.53 -14.62 -7.59
C GLY A 29 -8.37 -13.14 -7.95
N ARG A 30 -7.35 -12.77 -8.73
CA ARG A 30 -7.23 -11.46 -9.38
C ARG A 30 -7.55 -11.56 -10.87
N SER A 31 -8.44 -10.70 -11.35
CA SER A 31 -8.77 -10.67 -12.77
C SER A 31 -7.72 -9.90 -13.58
N ARG A 32 -7.67 -10.16 -14.88
CA ARG A 32 -6.84 -9.37 -15.81
C ARG A 32 -7.16 -7.88 -15.74
N ASN A 33 -8.44 -7.52 -15.67
CA ASN A 33 -8.88 -6.13 -15.56
C ASN A 33 -8.37 -5.45 -14.28
N TYR A 34 -8.30 -6.18 -13.17
CA TYR A 34 -7.70 -5.68 -11.93
C TYR A 34 -6.22 -5.27 -12.16
N TRP A 35 -5.44 -6.12 -12.84
CA TRP A 35 -4.05 -5.83 -13.15
C TRP A 35 -3.87 -4.65 -14.10
N ILE A 36 -4.66 -4.61 -15.18
CA ILE A 36 -4.62 -3.51 -16.15
C ILE A 36 -4.96 -2.16 -15.50
N GLN A 37 -5.95 -2.11 -14.62
CA GLN A 37 -6.29 -0.88 -13.91
C GLN A 37 -5.13 -0.39 -13.02
N GLY A 38 -4.50 -1.30 -12.27
CA GLY A 38 -3.35 -0.95 -11.42
C GLY A 38 -2.14 -0.50 -12.23
N LEU A 39 -1.80 -1.23 -13.30
CA LEU A 39 -0.70 -0.87 -14.21
C LEU A 39 -0.96 0.48 -14.88
N ARG A 40 -2.19 0.78 -15.31
CA ARG A 40 -2.54 2.12 -15.84
C ARG A 40 -2.32 3.22 -14.81
N ARG A 41 -2.78 3.06 -13.56
CA ARG A 41 -2.52 4.05 -12.50
C ARG A 41 -1.03 4.23 -12.26
N GLN A 42 -0.26 3.14 -12.26
CA GLN A 42 1.19 3.18 -12.12
C GLN A 42 1.87 3.89 -13.30
N ALA A 43 1.35 3.75 -14.52
CA ALA A 43 1.86 4.40 -15.71
C ALA A 43 1.82 5.94 -15.60
N PHE A 44 0.72 6.49 -15.07
CA PHE A 44 0.51 7.93 -14.95
C PHE A 44 1.11 8.58 -13.71
N ARG A 45 1.68 7.79 -12.79
CA ARG A 45 2.25 8.32 -11.55
C ARG A 45 3.62 8.98 -11.81
N PRO A 46 3.98 10.03 -11.05
CA PRO A 46 5.36 10.47 -10.96
C PRO A 46 6.27 9.33 -10.47
N VAL A 47 7.44 9.20 -11.08
CA VAL A 47 8.47 8.23 -10.70
C VAL A 47 9.76 9.03 -10.49
N PRO A 48 10.52 8.80 -9.40
CA PRO A 48 11.80 9.47 -9.21
C PRO A 48 12.74 9.16 -10.38
N GLU A 49 13.52 10.14 -10.82
CA GLU A 49 14.45 9.98 -11.93
C GLU A 49 15.44 8.83 -11.68
N GLY A 50 15.72 8.03 -12.70
CA GLY A 50 16.64 6.90 -12.62
C GLY A 50 16.05 5.59 -12.06
N TYR A 51 14.75 5.55 -11.74
CA TYR A 51 14.07 4.35 -11.26
C TYR A 51 13.01 3.82 -12.24
N PRO A 52 12.81 2.48 -12.33
CA PRO A 52 11.88 1.90 -13.29
C PRO A 52 10.43 2.22 -12.95
N ARG A 53 9.62 2.51 -13.98
CA ARG A 53 8.20 2.87 -13.82
C ARG A 53 7.34 1.72 -13.29
N PHE A 54 7.57 0.52 -13.83
CA PHE A 54 6.76 -0.66 -13.50
C PHE A 54 7.51 -1.68 -12.64
N GLY A 55 8.81 -1.83 -12.85
CA GLY A 55 9.64 -2.85 -12.20
C GLY A 55 10.43 -3.65 -13.24
N TYR A 56 10.69 -4.91 -12.94
CA TYR A 56 11.50 -5.80 -13.78
C TYR A 56 10.75 -7.07 -14.13
N MET A 57 11.07 -7.64 -15.29
CA MET A 57 10.58 -8.93 -15.75
C MET A 57 11.71 -9.87 -16.10
N LEU A 58 11.42 -11.16 -16.02
CA LEU A 58 12.18 -12.22 -16.66
C LEU A 58 11.56 -12.45 -18.05
N ASP A 59 12.37 -12.28 -19.08
CA ASP A 59 12.03 -12.36 -20.49
C ASP A 59 12.67 -13.61 -21.10
N ASN A 60 11.84 -14.46 -21.69
CA ASN A 60 12.26 -15.60 -22.49
C ASN A 60 11.77 -15.41 -23.93
N ASP A 61 12.65 -14.97 -24.83
CA ASP A 61 12.38 -14.70 -26.25
C ASP A 61 11.15 -13.80 -26.49
N GLY A 62 11.07 -12.69 -25.75
CA GLY A 62 9.97 -11.72 -25.82
C GLY A 62 8.76 -12.09 -24.97
N THR A 63 8.77 -13.26 -24.32
CA THR A 63 7.68 -13.72 -23.46
C THR A 63 8.00 -13.46 -21.98
N PRO A 64 7.17 -12.69 -21.24
CA PRO A 64 7.32 -12.55 -19.80
C PRO A 64 7.04 -13.86 -19.06
N VAL A 65 8.04 -14.37 -18.35
CA VAL A 65 7.97 -15.61 -17.54
C VAL A 65 8.16 -15.35 -16.03
N GLY A 66 8.48 -14.10 -15.67
CA GLY A 66 8.54 -13.65 -14.30
C GLY A 66 8.43 -12.13 -14.20
N VAL A 67 7.98 -11.64 -13.07
CA VAL A 67 7.67 -10.22 -12.82
C VAL A 67 7.87 -9.88 -11.35
N LEU A 68 8.43 -8.69 -11.12
CA LEU A 68 8.46 -8.05 -9.82
C LEU A 68 8.11 -6.58 -10.04
N LEU A 69 6.90 -6.20 -9.64
CA LEU A 69 6.42 -4.83 -9.76
C LEU A 69 7.03 -3.96 -8.66
N LEU A 70 7.47 -2.76 -9.02
CA LEU A 70 8.15 -1.84 -8.10
C LEU A 70 7.46 -0.49 -8.12
N ILE A 71 7.08 0.00 -6.93
CA ILE A 71 6.36 1.26 -6.76
C ILE A 71 7.32 2.23 -6.05
N TYR A 72 8.14 2.93 -6.84
CA TYR A 72 9.10 3.93 -6.36
C TYR A 72 8.43 5.26 -6.04
N THR A 73 8.82 5.88 -4.94
CA THR A 73 8.18 7.10 -4.45
C THR A 73 9.20 7.97 -3.74
N THR A 74 9.17 9.27 -4.06
CA THR A 74 9.90 10.29 -3.32
C THR A 74 9.16 10.63 -2.02
N ARG A 75 9.86 10.60 -0.89
CA ARG A 75 9.35 11.05 0.41
C ARG A 75 10.12 12.28 0.85
N MET A 76 9.40 13.30 1.29
CA MET A 76 9.97 14.47 1.93
C MET A 76 9.85 14.33 3.44
N GLU A 77 10.99 14.41 4.14
CA GLU A 77 11.06 14.41 5.60
C GLU A 77 11.86 15.64 6.03
N GLY A 78 11.13 16.73 6.33
CA GLY A 78 11.72 18.05 6.46
C GLY A 78 12.37 18.49 5.15
N GLU A 79 13.65 18.86 5.20
CA GLU A 79 14.45 19.23 4.02
C GLU A 79 15.05 18.01 3.28
N LYS A 80 14.97 16.81 3.87
CA LYS A 80 15.57 15.61 3.29
C LYS A 80 14.61 14.94 2.32
N THR A 81 15.11 14.67 1.13
CA THR A 81 14.43 13.84 0.14
C THR A 81 14.95 12.42 0.24
N THR A 82 14.07 11.46 0.49
CA THR A 82 14.39 10.02 0.54
C THR A 82 13.56 9.25 -0.48
N ILE A 83 14.02 8.06 -0.84
CA ILE A 83 13.35 7.22 -1.84
C ILE A 83 12.87 5.94 -1.16
N GLN A 84 11.59 5.66 -1.31
CA GLN A 84 10.97 4.41 -0.90
C GLN A 84 10.53 3.62 -2.12
N CYS A 85 10.60 2.29 -2.03
CA CYS A 85 10.12 1.40 -3.08
C CYS A 85 9.28 0.28 -2.47
N ASN A 86 7.99 0.28 -2.76
CA ASN A 86 7.18 -0.86 -2.41
C ASN A 86 7.39 -2.01 -3.41
N LEU A 87 7.85 -3.16 -2.89
CA LEU A 87 7.98 -4.41 -3.62
C LEU A 87 6.59 -5.04 -3.76
N SER A 88 6.03 -4.93 -4.96
CA SER A 88 4.68 -5.36 -5.30
C SER A 88 4.71 -6.63 -6.15
N SER A 89 3.62 -7.41 -6.11
CA SER A 89 3.31 -8.51 -7.02
C SER A 89 4.52 -9.24 -7.63
N TRP A 90 5.10 -10.16 -6.86
CA TRP A 90 6.22 -10.98 -7.29
C TRP A 90 5.73 -12.36 -7.74
N TYR A 91 5.93 -12.68 -9.02
CA TYR A 91 5.57 -13.98 -9.57
C TYR A 91 6.60 -14.44 -10.59
N VAL A 92 6.91 -15.73 -10.57
CA VAL A 92 7.76 -16.40 -11.56
C VAL A 92 7.11 -17.75 -11.88
N GLU A 93 6.97 -18.05 -13.17
CA GLU A 93 6.43 -19.31 -13.63
C GLU A 93 7.25 -20.50 -13.08
N PRO A 94 6.62 -21.65 -12.77
CA PRO A 94 7.29 -22.77 -12.11
C PRO A 94 8.60 -23.21 -12.77
N ALA A 95 8.65 -23.23 -14.11
CA ALA A 95 9.82 -23.64 -14.89
C ALA A 95 11.03 -22.70 -14.76
N TYR A 96 10.81 -21.46 -14.29
CA TYR A 96 11.83 -20.40 -14.23
C TYR A 96 12.15 -19.93 -12.81
N ARG A 97 11.63 -20.61 -11.78
CA ARG A 97 11.79 -20.18 -10.37
C ARG A 97 13.24 -20.11 -9.89
N ASN A 98 14.14 -20.86 -10.51
CA ASN A 98 15.59 -20.75 -10.28
C ASN A 98 16.16 -19.38 -10.65
N TYR A 99 15.49 -18.59 -11.49
CA TYR A 99 15.84 -17.21 -11.83
C TYR A 99 15.22 -16.16 -10.89
N ALA A 100 14.35 -16.54 -9.96
CA ALA A 100 13.72 -15.59 -9.03
C ALA A 100 14.74 -14.79 -8.18
N PRO A 101 15.88 -15.35 -7.72
CA PRO A 101 16.93 -14.58 -7.04
C PRO A 101 17.60 -13.52 -7.90
N LEU A 102 17.69 -13.72 -9.22
CA LEU A 102 18.23 -12.71 -10.14
C LEU A 102 17.32 -11.46 -10.15
N LEU A 103 16.01 -11.70 -10.22
CA LEU A 103 15.00 -10.65 -10.25
C LEU A 103 15.01 -9.82 -8.96
N THR A 104 15.08 -10.46 -7.80
CA THR A 104 15.14 -9.75 -6.50
C THR A 104 16.46 -8.99 -6.32
N LYS A 105 17.58 -9.56 -6.77
CA LYS A 105 18.90 -8.88 -6.72
C LYS A 105 18.89 -7.61 -7.56
N ILE A 106 18.32 -7.64 -8.77
CA ILE A 106 18.25 -6.46 -9.65
C ILE A 106 17.28 -5.43 -9.07
N ALA A 107 16.09 -5.86 -8.63
CA ALA A 107 15.09 -4.96 -8.05
C ALA A 107 15.56 -4.24 -6.79
N GLN A 108 16.47 -4.84 -6.02
CA GLN A 108 16.97 -4.29 -4.76
C GLN A 108 18.42 -3.80 -4.83
N ARG A 109 18.91 -3.42 -6.03
CA ARG A 109 20.32 -3.03 -6.24
C ARG A 109 20.70 -1.68 -5.62
N HIS A 110 19.73 -0.79 -5.46
CA HIS A 110 19.92 0.57 -4.95
C HIS A 110 19.93 0.57 -3.42
N LYS A 111 21.07 0.91 -2.81
CA LYS A 111 21.28 0.84 -1.35
C LYS A 111 20.71 2.05 -0.61
N GLU A 112 20.56 3.16 -1.31
CA GLU A 112 19.98 4.41 -0.85
C GLU A 112 18.45 4.33 -0.69
N VAL A 113 17.82 3.31 -1.28
CA VAL A 113 16.37 3.11 -1.26
C VAL A 113 15.93 2.31 -0.05
N THR A 114 14.82 2.71 0.57
CA THR A 114 14.08 1.86 1.52
C THR A 114 13.04 1.02 0.76
N TYR A 115 13.25 -0.28 0.69
CA TYR A 115 12.30 -1.23 0.13
C TYR A 115 11.24 -1.65 1.16
N LEU A 116 9.98 -1.71 0.75
CA LEU A 116 8.83 -2.07 1.59
C LEU A 116 8.16 -3.32 1.07
N ASN A 117 7.87 -4.27 1.96
CA ASN A 117 6.98 -5.40 1.69
C ASN A 117 5.83 -5.36 2.69
N ILE A 118 4.64 -4.95 2.22
CA ILE A 118 3.51 -4.61 3.10
C ILE A 118 2.43 -5.71 3.18
N SER A 119 2.55 -6.74 2.34
CA SER A 119 1.57 -7.81 2.20
C SER A 119 2.21 -9.23 2.14
N PRO A 120 3.31 -9.52 2.86
CA PRO A 120 4.00 -10.80 2.76
C PRO A 120 3.10 -11.95 3.20
N ALA A 121 3.11 -13.04 2.44
CA ALA A 121 2.42 -14.26 2.83
C ALA A 121 3.06 -14.85 4.11
N PRO A 122 2.26 -15.34 5.09
CA PRO A 122 2.80 -15.77 6.39
C PRO A 122 3.96 -16.77 6.33
N TRP A 123 3.89 -17.73 5.40
CA TRP A 123 4.94 -18.75 5.23
C TRP A 123 6.26 -18.18 4.67
N THR A 124 6.26 -16.95 4.13
CA THR A 124 7.46 -16.29 3.59
C THR A 124 8.23 -15.47 4.62
N TRP A 125 7.69 -15.27 5.83
CA TRP A 125 8.31 -14.40 6.85
C TRP A 125 9.76 -14.79 7.18
N PRO A 126 10.11 -16.07 7.44
CA PRO A 126 11.50 -16.43 7.75
C PRO A 126 12.47 -16.15 6.59
N ILE A 127 12.00 -16.34 5.36
CA ILE A 127 12.77 -16.08 4.13
C ILE A 127 13.04 -14.58 4.00
N ILE A 128 12.02 -13.75 4.19
CA ILE A 128 12.12 -12.29 4.12
C ILE A 128 13.10 -11.76 5.18
N GLU A 129 13.00 -12.26 6.41
CA GLU A 129 13.88 -11.87 7.52
C GLU A 129 15.36 -12.24 7.22
N THR A 130 15.58 -13.42 6.65
CA THR A 130 16.93 -13.88 6.24
C THR A 130 17.50 -13.04 5.08
N GLN A 131 16.64 -12.46 4.23
CA GLN A 131 17.05 -11.53 3.17
C GLN A 131 17.42 -10.12 3.70
N GLY A 132 17.40 -9.93 5.02
CA GLY A 132 17.81 -8.70 5.70
C GLY A 132 16.70 -7.67 5.86
N PHE A 133 15.44 -8.07 5.64
CA PHE A 133 14.30 -7.22 5.96
C PHE A 133 14.02 -7.22 7.47
N ARG A 134 13.59 -6.06 7.97
CA ARG A 134 13.19 -5.86 9.37
C ARG A 134 11.70 -5.56 9.45
N THR A 135 11.03 -6.12 10.44
CA THR A 135 9.62 -5.85 10.71
C THR A 135 9.45 -4.43 11.23
N TYR A 136 8.58 -3.61 10.62
CA TYR A 136 8.19 -2.31 11.18
C TYR A 136 6.74 -2.30 11.71
N SER A 137 5.89 -3.18 11.18
CA SER A 137 4.54 -3.45 11.69
C SER A 137 4.40 -4.94 11.97
N ARG A 138 4.09 -5.32 13.21
CA ARG A 138 3.96 -6.72 13.66
C ARG A 138 2.58 -7.31 13.42
N GLY A 139 1.56 -6.47 13.25
CA GLY A 139 0.20 -6.95 13.15
C GLY A 139 -0.81 -5.90 12.70
N MET A 140 -2.08 -6.24 12.91
CA MET A 140 -3.21 -5.39 12.58
C MET A 140 -4.11 -5.18 13.78
N PHE A 141 -4.56 -3.94 13.94
CA PHE A 141 -5.62 -3.56 14.87
C PHE A 141 -6.94 -3.40 14.11
N PHE A 142 -7.90 -4.26 14.43
CA PHE A 142 -9.26 -4.23 13.90
C PHE A 142 -10.12 -3.37 14.82
N SER A 143 -10.21 -2.08 14.50
CA SER A 143 -10.97 -1.12 15.30
C SER A 143 -12.46 -1.10 14.94
N VAL A 144 -13.30 -0.82 15.93
CA VAL A 144 -14.74 -0.53 15.81
C VAL A 144 -14.96 0.93 16.21
N PRO A 145 -14.56 1.89 15.34
CA PRO A 145 -14.41 3.29 15.72
C PRO A 145 -15.71 3.97 16.18
N ALA A 146 -16.88 3.44 15.80
CA ALA A 146 -18.17 3.98 16.22
C ALA A 146 -18.44 3.83 17.74
N LEU A 147 -17.75 2.90 18.40
CA LEU A 147 -17.80 2.70 19.85
C LEU A 147 -16.84 3.63 20.61
N SER A 148 -15.94 4.33 19.89
CA SER A 148 -15.01 5.28 20.49
C SER A 148 -15.70 6.61 20.83
N ARG A 149 -15.21 7.29 21.87
CA ARG A 149 -15.68 8.63 22.22
C ARG A 149 -15.48 9.58 21.03
N ALA A 150 -16.51 10.36 20.72
CA ALA A 150 -16.42 11.43 19.72
C ALA A 150 -16.16 12.77 20.44
N PRO A 151 -15.22 13.61 19.97
CA PRO A 151 -15.02 14.93 20.54
C PRO A 151 -16.31 15.77 20.46
N ARG A 152 -16.61 16.52 21.52
CA ARG A 152 -17.78 17.42 21.60
C ARG A 152 -17.85 18.34 20.38
N TRP A 153 -16.71 18.96 20.05
CA TRP A 153 -16.54 19.81 18.87
C TRP A 153 -15.62 19.15 17.85
N SER A 154 -16.23 18.59 16.81
CA SER A 154 -15.49 18.08 15.66
C SER A 154 -16.39 18.05 14.42
N LYS A 155 -15.82 18.44 13.27
CA LYS A 155 -16.44 18.36 11.95
C LYS A 155 -15.67 17.36 11.11
N ILE A 156 -16.37 16.52 10.36
CA ILE A 156 -15.77 15.59 9.42
C ILE A 156 -16.26 15.93 8.01
N GLU A 157 -15.32 16.03 7.08
CA GLU A 157 -15.56 16.42 5.69
C GLU A 157 -15.00 15.35 4.77
N VAL A 158 -15.76 14.93 3.76
CA VAL A 158 -15.26 14.09 2.68
C VAL A 158 -14.66 15.01 1.63
N ILE A 159 -13.40 14.78 1.28
CA ILE A 159 -12.68 15.60 0.30
C ILE A 159 -12.92 15.03 -1.10
N SER A 160 -13.30 15.90 -2.03
CA SER A 160 -13.50 15.57 -3.44
C SER A 160 -12.17 15.48 -4.18
N GLN A 161 -12.09 14.62 -5.20
CA GLN A 161 -10.95 14.53 -6.12
C GLN A 161 -10.66 15.83 -6.91
N HIS A 162 -11.60 16.77 -6.91
CA HIS A 162 -11.49 18.08 -7.56
C HIS A 162 -11.25 19.23 -6.59
N ALA A 163 -11.05 18.95 -5.29
CA ALA A 163 -10.71 20.00 -4.33
C ALA A 163 -9.36 20.62 -4.72
N LYS A 164 -9.31 21.95 -4.80
CA LYS A 164 -8.07 22.69 -5.14
C LYS A 164 -7.25 23.02 -3.89
N GLN A 165 -7.95 23.31 -2.80
CA GLN A 165 -7.36 23.65 -1.52
C GLN A 165 -8.22 23.08 -0.42
N VAL A 166 -7.59 22.61 0.65
CA VAL A 166 -8.27 22.21 1.88
C VAL A 166 -7.73 23.09 3.00
N GLU A 167 -8.61 23.90 3.59
CA GLU A 167 -8.26 24.80 4.70
C GLU A 167 -7.58 24.02 5.84
N GLY A 168 -6.47 24.55 6.37
CA GLY A 168 -5.73 23.94 7.48
C GLY A 168 -4.82 22.76 7.08
N LEU A 169 -4.66 22.48 5.78
CA LEU A 169 -3.69 21.53 5.24
C LEU A 169 -2.72 22.23 4.28
N SER A 170 -1.54 21.64 4.11
CA SER A 170 -0.58 22.07 3.08
C SER A 170 -1.06 21.73 1.67
N GLU A 171 -0.43 22.33 0.66
CA GLU A 171 -0.66 21.97 -0.75
C GLU A 171 -0.32 20.50 -1.02
N ALA A 172 0.79 20.01 -0.49
CA ALA A 172 1.21 18.62 -0.61
C ALA A 172 0.18 17.63 -0.02
N GLU A 173 -0.44 17.97 1.11
CA GLU A 173 -1.48 17.14 1.71
C GLU A 173 -2.80 17.23 0.95
N THR A 174 -3.13 18.39 0.39
CA THR A 174 -4.30 18.54 -0.49
C THR A 174 -4.14 17.68 -1.75
N GLU A 175 -2.97 17.74 -2.38
CA GLU A 175 -2.65 16.88 -3.53
C GLU A 175 -2.68 15.40 -3.13
N LEU A 176 -2.14 15.05 -1.96
CA LEU A 176 -2.21 13.68 -1.45
C LEU A 176 -3.66 13.20 -1.33
N LEU A 177 -4.54 13.96 -0.69
CA LEU A 177 -5.95 13.58 -0.53
C LEU A 177 -6.67 13.48 -1.89
N THR A 178 -6.53 14.48 -2.74
CA THR A 178 -7.25 14.52 -4.03
C THR A 178 -6.78 13.43 -4.98
N ARG A 179 -5.46 13.14 -5.02
CA ARG A 179 -4.89 12.02 -5.78
C ARG A 179 -5.47 10.68 -5.32
N HIS A 180 -5.60 10.46 -4.02
CA HIS A 180 -6.15 9.21 -3.50
C HIS A 180 -7.68 9.11 -3.69
N ALA A 181 -8.39 10.22 -3.70
CA ALA A 181 -9.80 10.25 -4.09
C ALA A 181 -9.98 9.78 -5.55
N ARG A 182 -9.08 10.16 -6.47
CA ARG A 182 -9.06 9.65 -7.87
C ARG A 182 -8.80 8.14 -7.95
N TYR A 183 -8.17 7.56 -6.94
CA TYR A 183 -7.97 6.11 -6.80
C TYR A 183 -9.12 5.40 -6.08
N ASN A 184 -10.27 6.06 -5.90
CA ASN A 184 -11.44 5.58 -5.18
C ASN A 184 -11.18 5.29 -3.68
N CYS A 185 -10.18 5.94 -3.08
CA CYS A 185 -10.07 5.98 -1.63
C CYS A 185 -11.09 6.99 -1.05
N LEU A 186 -11.59 6.69 0.14
CA LEU A 186 -12.33 7.65 0.95
C LEU A 186 -11.32 8.58 1.66
N THR A 187 -11.24 9.82 1.19
CA THR A 187 -10.38 10.84 1.80
C THR A 187 -11.18 11.77 2.68
N LEU A 188 -10.75 11.93 3.92
CA LEU A 188 -11.47 12.66 4.95
C LEU A 188 -10.58 13.70 5.59
N VAL A 189 -11.21 14.75 6.09
CA VAL A 189 -10.60 15.71 7.00
C VAL A 189 -11.44 15.81 8.25
N CYS A 190 -10.80 15.66 9.39
CA CYS A 190 -11.40 15.85 10.70
C CYS A 190 -10.88 17.16 11.28
N ARG A 191 -11.77 18.12 11.47
CA ARG A 191 -11.48 19.40 12.11
C ARG A 191 -11.85 19.29 13.58
N THR A 192 -10.89 19.56 14.45
CA THR A 192 -11.04 19.51 15.90
C THR A 192 -10.46 20.77 16.52
N GLN A 193 -10.67 20.99 17.82
CA GLN A 193 -9.99 22.08 18.53
C GLN A 193 -8.46 21.91 18.57
N GLN A 194 -7.96 20.68 18.40
CA GLN A 194 -6.52 20.38 18.40
C GLN A 194 -5.87 20.57 17.01
N GLY A 195 -6.68 20.80 15.97
CA GLY A 195 -6.19 20.98 14.60
C GLY A 195 -7.01 20.25 13.55
N THR A 196 -6.46 20.25 12.34
CA THR A 196 -7.04 19.65 11.14
C THR A 196 -6.24 18.40 10.77
N PHE A 197 -6.91 17.25 10.77
CA PHE A 197 -6.28 15.94 10.60
C PHE A 197 -6.75 15.25 9.31
N PRO A 198 -5.83 14.96 8.36
CA PRO A 198 -6.15 14.26 7.13
C PRO A 198 -6.18 12.73 7.33
N PHE A 199 -7.12 12.07 6.66
CA PHE A 199 -7.22 10.61 6.64
C PHE A 199 -7.47 10.10 5.23
N ILE A 200 -6.83 8.98 4.89
CA ILE A 200 -7.14 8.22 3.67
C ILE A 200 -7.53 6.82 4.10
N LEU A 201 -8.71 6.38 3.65
CA LEU A 201 -9.22 5.06 3.93
C LEU A 201 -9.56 4.36 2.61
N GLN A 202 -9.27 3.07 2.54
CA GLN A 202 -9.59 2.26 1.37
C GLN A 202 -10.59 1.18 1.73
N PRO A 203 -11.67 1.00 0.95
CA PRO A 203 -12.61 -0.10 1.18
C PRO A 203 -11.90 -1.45 1.10
N VAL A 204 -12.12 -2.31 2.10
CA VAL A 204 -11.61 -3.70 2.12
C VAL A 204 -12.69 -4.64 2.64
N ARG A 205 -12.44 -5.95 2.55
CA ARG A 205 -13.24 -6.96 3.26
C ARG A 205 -12.35 -7.74 4.22
N ILE A 206 -12.78 -7.83 5.48
CA ILE A 206 -12.06 -8.61 6.49
C ILE A 206 -12.40 -10.08 6.24
N ARG A 207 -11.54 -10.82 5.55
CA ARG A 207 -11.76 -12.26 5.36
C ARG A 207 -11.50 -12.99 6.69
N ARG A 208 -12.55 -13.57 7.28
CA ARG A 208 -12.50 -14.45 8.47
C ARG A 208 -13.61 -15.51 8.35
N GLY A 209 -13.28 -16.69 7.83
CA GLY A 209 -14.26 -17.75 7.59
C GLY A 209 -15.25 -17.37 6.48
N ILE A 210 -16.54 -17.70 6.67
CA ILE A 210 -17.60 -17.54 5.66
C ILE A 210 -18.04 -16.07 5.50
N ILE A 211 -17.95 -15.27 6.57
CA ILE A 211 -18.39 -13.87 6.55
C ILE A 211 -17.19 -12.97 6.22
N ALA A 212 -17.38 -12.05 5.28
CA ALA A 212 -16.38 -11.06 4.88
C ALA A 212 -16.91 -9.64 5.10
N PRO A 213 -17.04 -9.18 6.36
CA PRO A 213 -17.69 -7.92 6.66
C PRO A 213 -16.95 -6.75 5.97
N PRO A 214 -17.72 -5.75 5.48
CA PRO A 214 -17.16 -4.58 4.84
C PRO A 214 -16.45 -3.70 5.88
N ALA A 215 -15.20 -3.37 5.58
CA ALA A 215 -14.35 -2.56 6.43
C ALA A 215 -13.61 -1.52 5.59
N MET A 216 -12.81 -0.71 6.26
CA MET A 216 -11.84 0.16 5.63
C MET A 216 -10.44 -0.20 6.11
N GLN A 217 -9.45 -0.13 5.25
CA GLN A 217 -8.04 -0.07 5.64
C GLN A 217 -7.68 1.40 5.85
N LEU A 218 -7.09 1.74 7.00
CA LEU A 218 -6.45 3.03 7.18
C LEU A 218 -5.17 3.05 6.34
N ILE A 219 -5.16 3.90 5.31
CA ILE A 219 -4.04 4.07 4.37
C ILE A 219 -3.12 5.19 4.84
N TYR A 220 -3.70 6.29 5.33
CA TYR A 220 -2.94 7.44 5.77
C TYR A 220 -3.57 8.09 7.00
N CYS A 221 -2.74 8.40 7.99
CA CYS A 221 -2.89 9.48 8.95
C CYS A 221 -1.49 9.87 9.45
N ARG A 222 -1.31 11.09 9.95
CA ARG A 222 0.04 11.51 10.40
C ARG A 222 0.47 10.74 11.65
N SER A 223 -0.47 10.42 12.53
CA SER A 223 -0.21 9.60 13.71
C SER A 223 -1.45 8.80 14.16
N ALA A 224 -1.21 7.71 14.89
CA ALA A 224 -2.28 6.93 15.50
C ALA A 224 -3.08 7.75 16.54
N ALA A 225 -2.48 8.77 17.15
CA ALA A 225 -3.13 9.67 18.09
C ALA A 225 -4.18 10.54 17.39
N GLU A 226 -3.89 11.08 16.20
CA GLU A 226 -4.88 11.80 15.39
C GLU A 226 -6.07 10.91 15.04
N TYR A 227 -5.80 9.65 14.64
CA TYR A 227 -6.86 8.67 14.41
C TYR A 227 -7.70 8.42 15.66
N ALA A 228 -7.07 8.25 16.82
CA ALA A 228 -7.77 8.05 18.08
C ALA A 228 -8.70 9.23 18.43
N THR A 229 -8.21 10.47 18.28
CA THR A 229 -9.00 11.69 18.51
C THR A 229 -10.24 11.75 17.61
N CYS A 230 -10.14 11.28 16.36
CA CYS A 230 -11.23 11.36 15.40
C CYS A 230 -12.05 10.07 15.25
N ALA A 231 -11.67 8.98 15.93
CA ALA A 231 -12.25 7.65 15.73
C ALA A 231 -13.78 7.65 15.85
N GLY A 232 -14.34 8.25 16.92
CA GLY A 232 -15.79 8.29 17.11
C GLY A 232 -16.57 8.95 15.96
N ARG A 233 -16.03 10.02 15.36
CA ARG A 233 -16.66 10.71 14.22
C ARG A 233 -16.49 9.94 12.92
N ILE A 234 -15.28 9.43 12.67
CA ILE A 234 -14.99 8.56 11.52
C ILE A 234 -15.92 7.34 11.55
N GLY A 235 -16.04 6.68 12.70
CA GLY A 235 -16.89 5.50 12.84
C GLY A 235 -18.36 5.76 12.54
N ARG A 236 -18.93 6.88 13.00
CA ARG A 236 -20.33 7.25 12.68
C ARG A 236 -20.55 7.52 11.20
N LEU A 237 -19.59 8.18 10.54
CA LEU A 237 -19.63 8.36 9.08
C LEU A 237 -19.57 7.01 8.36
N LEU A 238 -18.63 6.15 8.76
CA LEU A 238 -18.44 4.84 8.17
C LEU A 238 -19.65 3.92 8.33
N LEU A 239 -20.35 3.96 9.47
CA LEU A 239 -21.60 3.22 9.65
C LEU A 239 -22.68 3.62 8.65
N ARG A 240 -22.80 4.92 8.33
CA ARG A 240 -23.73 5.41 7.28
C ARG A 240 -23.34 4.93 5.88
N LEU A 241 -22.05 4.63 5.68
CA LEU A 241 -21.51 4.05 4.45
C LEU A 241 -21.48 2.50 4.47
N GLY A 242 -22.12 1.88 5.46
CA GLY A 242 -22.19 0.42 5.61
C GLY A 242 -20.84 -0.23 5.96
N LYS A 243 -19.91 0.52 6.57
CA LYS A 243 -18.60 0.02 7.01
C LYS A 243 -18.55 -0.03 8.53
N VAL A 244 -18.20 -1.20 9.08
CA VAL A 244 -18.29 -1.44 10.54
C VAL A 244 -16.94 -1.39 11.26
N ALA A 245 -15.84 -1.48 10.52
CA ALA A 245 -14.50 -1.58 11.10
C ALA A 245 -13.46 -0.81 10.27
N VAL A 246 -12.39 -0.41 10.95
CA VAL A 246 -11.17 0.13 10.32
C VAL A 246 -9.98 -0.74 10.74
N VAL A 247 -9.26 -1.26 9.75
CA VAL A 247 -8.02 -2.02 9.92
C VAL A 247 -6.85 -1.05 9.94
N VAL A 248 -6.04 -1.11 10.99
CA VAL A 248 -4.87 -0.24 11.18
C VAL A 248 -3.63 -1.12 11.29
N ALA A 249 -2.59 -0.82 10.49
CA ALA A 249 -1.29 -1.46 10.66
C ALA A 249 -0.64 -0.94 11.95
N GLY A 250 -0.05 -1.81 12.75
CA GLY A 250 0.51 -1.39 14.03
C GLY A 250 1.32 -2.45 14.74
N ASN A 251 1.80 -2.09 15.92
CA ASN A 251 2.56 -2.94 16.84
C ASN A 251 1.82 -3.20 18.15
N GLY A 252 0.53 -2.85 18.20
CA GLY A 252 -0.38 -3.00 19.34
C GLY A 252 -1.75 -2.35 19.04
N PRO A 253 -2.66 -2.35 20.03
CA PRO A 253 -3.90 -1.59 19.96
C PRO A 253 -3.65 -0.08 19.83
N VAL A 254 -4.59 0.65 19.22
CA VAL A 254 -4.58 2.13 19.25
C VAL A 254 -5.24 2.60 20.56
N PRO A 255 -4.52 3.32 21.44
CA PRO A 255 -5.08 3.77 22.71
C PRO A 255 -6.35 4.60 22.53
N GLY A 256 -7.36 4.36 23.37
CA GLY A 256 -8.64 5.08 23.33
C GLY A 256 -9.60 4.67 22.21
N VAL A 257 -9.23 3.68 21.38
CA VAL A 257 -10.08 3.16 20.31
C VAL A 257 -10.50 1.72 20.62
N ALA A 258 -11.80 1.43 20.51
CA ALA A 258 -12.30 0.07 20.69
C ALA A 258 -11.84 -0.84 19.54
N GLY A 259 -11.39 -2.06 19.83
CA GLY A 259 -10.98 -3.01 18.80
C GLY A 259 -10.18 -4.20 19.32
N LEU A 260 -9.70 -5.02 18.38
CA LEU A 260 -8.90 -6.21 18.65
C LEU A 260 -7.59 -6.16 17.86
N TYR A 261 -6.46 -6.41 18.54
CA TYR A 261 -5.15 -6.51 17.91
C TYR A 261 -4.77 -7.98 17.67
N THR A 262 -4.07 -8.25 16.56
CA THR A 262 -3.53 -9.57 16.26
C THR A 262 -2.22 -9.49 15.48
N GLU A 263 -1.26 -10.35 15.84
CA GLU A 263 0.01 -10.53 15.13
C GLU A 263 0.00 -11.76 14.22
N ARG A 264 -1.13 -12.46 14.12
CA ARG A 264 -1.27 -13.66 13.27
C ARG A 264 -1.15 -13.34 11.78
N ARG A 265 -1.31 -12.07 11.40
CA ARG A 265 -1.29 -11.60 10.02
C ARG A 265 -0.98 -10.11 9.94
N GLY A 266 -0.63 -9.66 8.75
CA GLY A 266 -0.47 -8.25 8.42
C GLY A 266 0.87 -7.64 8.81
N ARG A 267 1.88 -8.50 9.08
CA ARG A 267 3.27 -8.07 9.22
C ARG A 267 3.70 -7.26 8.01
N LYS A 268 4.47 -6.20 8.23
CA LYS A 268 5.08 -5.38 7.20
C LYS A 268 6.56 -5.22 7.47
N TYR A 269 7.33 -5.29 6.39
CA TYR A 269 8.77 -5.31 6.43
C TYR A 269 9.37 -4.16 5.63
N PHE A 270 10.55 -3.73 6.04
CA PHE A 270 11.38 -2.80 5.28
C PHE A 270 12.83 -3.26 5.22
N LYS A 271 13.56 -2.79 4.21
CA LYS A 271 15.01 -2.97 4.06
C LYS A 271 15.60 -1.69 3.45
N GLY A 272 16.54 -1.06 4.14
CA GLY A 272 17.17 0.18 3.68
C GLY A 272 17.43 1.17 4.82
N PRO A 273 17.90 2.38 4.49
CA PRO A 273 18.43 3.33 5.47
C PRO A 273 17.37 4.03 6.32
N HIS A 274 16.14 4.21 5.81
CA HIS A 274 15.11 5.00 6.46
C HIS A 274 13.89 4.14 6.80
N PRO A 275 13.61 3.84 8.09
CA PRO A 275 12.41 3.11 8.49
C PRO A 275 11.12 3.85 8.08
N PRO A 276 10.11 3.15 7.55
CA PRO A 276 8.83 3.77 7.20
C PRO A 276 7.98 4.06 8.45
N GLY A 277 7.10 5.06 8.32
CA GLY A 277 6.03 5.29 9.29
C GLY A 277 4.99 4.16 9.28
N LEU A 278 4.39 3.86 10.44
CA LEU A 278 3.39 2.79 10.58
C LEU A 278 2.07 3.05 9.81
N ALA A 279 1.71 4.32 9.66
CA ALA A 279 0.38 4.73 9.20
C ALA A 279 0.39 5.39 7.82
N ASP A 280 1.39 5.09 6.99
CA ASP A 280 1.48 5.58 5.62
C ASP A 280 1.66 4.43 4.62
N LEU A 281 0.59 4.12 3.90
CA LEU A 281 0.52 3.13 2.82
C LEU A 281 0.13 3.78 1.48
N THR A 282 0.23 5.10 1.39
CA THR A 282 -0.26 5.93 0.26
C THR A 282 0.26 5.47 -1.09
N ASP A 283 1.55 5.17 -1.17
CA ASP A 283 2.23 4.81 -2.40
C ASP A 283 2.65 3.34 -2.41
N THR A 284 1.67 2.47 -2.15
CA THR A 284 1.86 1.00 -2.10
C THR A 284 0.88 0.28 -3.01
N GLU A 285 1.07 -1.03 -3.18
CA GLU A 285 0.22 -1.85 -4.03
C GLU A 285 -1.24 -1.86 -3.57
N LEU A 286 -1.50 -1.66 -2.27
CA LEU A 286 -2.87 -1.58 -1.76
C LEU A 286 -3.65 -0.46 -2.44
N VAL A 287 -3.07 0.74 -2.56
CA VAL A 287 -3.75 1.89 -3.17
C VAL A 287 -3.77 1.78 -4.68
N LEU A 288 -2.63 1.45 -5.30
CA LEU A 288 -2.50 1.47 -6.75
C LEU A 288 -3.25 0.33 -7.44
N TYR A 289 -3.15 -0.89 -6.92
CA TYR A 289 -3.80 -2.06 -7.51
C TYR A 289 -5.16 -2.33 -6.87
N GLY A 290 -5.29 -2.13 -5.57
CA GLY A 290 -6.53 -2.37 -4.84
C GLY A 290 -6.48 -3.58 -3.91
N PRO A 291 -7.54 -3.79 -3.11
CA PRO A 291 -7.68 -4.94 -2.22
C PRO A 291 -8.14 -6.19 -2.94
#